data_AF-A0A2R7TCU1-F1
#
_entry.id   AF-A0A2R7TCU1-F1
#
_cell.length_a   1.000
_cell.length_b   1.000
_cell.length_c   1.000
_cell.angle_alpha   90.00
_cell.angle_beta   90.00
_cell.angle_gamma   90.00
#
_symmetry.space_group_name_H-M   'P 1'
#
loop_
_entity.id
_entity.type
_entity.pdbx_description
1 polymer ?
#
loop_
_entity_poly.entity_id
_entity_poly.type
_entity_poly.pdbx_seq_one_letter_code
_entity_poly.pdbx_strand_id
1 'polypeptide(L)'
;MPALFAGLIVEQCLDLHSTLTAAANQHEGNKAVNWIASHLGFAPTIVLAKLFMLAVIGFLIRTWRQSKGSHEREFMVSLGLVFVTYAVVICNNYVARLG
;
A
#
# COMPACT_ATOMS: atom_id res chain seq x y z
N MET A 1 -11.55 -12.62 -5.56
CA MET A 1 -10.13 -12.39 -5.91
C MET A 1 -9.88 -11.14 -6.73
N PRO A 2 -10.42 -10.99 -7.96
CA PRO A 2 -10.14 -9.80 -8.78
C PRO A 2 -10.51 -8.48 -8.08
N ALA A 3 -11.64 -8.48 -7.35
CA ALA A 3 -12.06 -7.32 -6.56
C ALA A 3 -11.07 -6.94 -5.43
N LEU A 4 -10.40 -7.91 -4.79
CA LEU A 4 -9.40 -7.64 -3.76
C LEU A 4 -8.13 -7.03 -4.37
N PHE A 5 -7.69 -7.52 -5.53
CA PHE A 5 -6.57 -6.90 -6.25
C PHE A 5 -6.91 -5.48 -6.74
N ALA A 6 -8.12 -5.27 -7.25
CA ALA A 6 -8.58 -3.93 -7.61
C ALA A 6 -8.65 -3.02 -6.37
N GLY A 7 -9.14 -3.53 -5.24
CA GLY A 7 -9.15 -2.84 -3.96
C GLY A 7 -7.75 -2.42 -3.51
N LEU A 8 -6.77 -3.34 -3.55
CA LEU A 8 -5.38 -3.04 -3.20
C LEU A 8 -4.79 -1.93 -4.09
N ILE A 9 -5.14 -1.90 -5.38
CA ILE A 9 -4.72 -0.81 -6.28
C ILE A 9 -5.34 0.53 -5.84
N VAL A 10 -6.63 0.55 -5.50
CA VAL A 10 -7.30 1.74 -4.97
C VAL A 10 -6.65 2.20 -3.68
N GLU A 11 -6.34 1.29 -2.77
CA GLU A 11 -5.61 1.59 -1.54
C GLU A 11 -4.23 2.18 -1.81
N GLN A 12 -3.51 1.70 -2.83
CA GLN A 12 -2.24 2.32 -3.23
C GLN A 12 -2.41 3.75 -3.70
N CYS A 13 -3.50 4.07 -4.41
CA CYS A 13 -3.84 5.43 -4.82
C CYS A 13 -4.20 6.31 -3.62
N LEU A 14 -5.01 5.82 -2.67
CA LEU A 14 -5.39 6.55 -1.46
C LEU A 14 -4.17 6.82 -0.57
N ASP A 15 -3.30 5.83 -0.42
CA ASP A 15 -2.05 5.96 0.32
C ASP A 15 -1.11 6.96 -0.37
N LEU A 16 -1.01 6.94 -1.71
CA LEU A 16 -0.23 7.94 -2.45
C LEU A 16 -0.78 9.35 -2.24
N HIS A 17 -2.10 9.51 -2.38
CA HIS A 17 -2.77 10.79 -2.16
C HIS A 17 -2.49 11.29 -0.74
N SER A 18 -2.58 10.39 0.24
CA SER A 18 -2.21 10.65 1.63
C SER A 18 -0.75 11.13 1.70
N THR A 19 0.23 10.36 1.25
CA THR A 19 1.63 10.77 1.35
C THR A 19 1.94 12.10 0.64
N LEU A 20 1.33 12.39 -0.52
CA LEU A 20 1.50 13.65 -1.24
C LEU A 20 0.91 14.86 -0.48
N THR A 21 -0.25 14.69 0.16
CA THR A 21 -0.82 15.75 1.01
C THR A 21 -0.01 15.97 2.28
N ALA A 22 0.66 14.94 2.83
CA ALA A 22 1.62 15.10 3.93
C ALA A 22 2.91 15.80 3.47
N ALA A 23 3.39 15.51 2.26
CA ALA A 23 4.53 16.19 1.64
C ALA A 23 4.36 17.71 1.62
N ALA A 24 3.16 18.15 1.21
CA ALA A 24 2.80 19.55 1.11
C ALA A 24 2.83 20.25 2.48
N ASN A 25 2.56 19.51 3.55
CA ASN A 25 2.59 19.99 4.94
C ASN A 25 3.92 19.66 5.68
N GLN A 26 4.93 19.13 4.98
CA GLN A 26 6.23 18.70 5.52
C GLN A 26 6.19 17.74 6.72
N HIS A 27 5.09 17.01 6.93
CA HIS A 27 4.96 16.08 8.05
C HIS A 27 4.37 14.75 7.57
N GLU A 28 5.25 13.79 7.27
CA GLU A 28 4.88 12.37 7.13
C GLU A 28 4.94 11.72 8.51
N GLY A 29 3.87 11.05 8.92
CA GLY A 29 3.81 10.37 10.23
C GLY A 29 4.62 9.07 10.26
N ASN A 30 4.98 8.51 9.10
CA ASN A 30 5.70 7.26 9.01
C ASN A 30 7.21 7.48 9.15
N LYS A 31 7.75 7.09 10.30
CA LYS A 31 9.18 7.21 10.63
C LYS A 31 10.10 6.50 9.63
N ALA A 32 9.65 5.39 9.03
CA ALA A 32 10.44 4.68 8.03
C ALA A 32 10.52 5.47 6.72
N VAL A 33 9.42 6.08 6.28
CA VAL A 33 9.39 6.95 5.10
C VAL A 33 10.28 8.16 5.33
N ASN A 34 10.21 8.80 6.51
CA ASN A 34 11.08 9.93 6.85
C ASN A 34 12.57 9.56 6.86
N TRP A 35 12.92 8.38 7.39
CA TRP A 35 14.29 7.90 7.41
C TRP A 35 14.83 7.62 5.99
N ILE A 36 14.03 7.03 5.11
CA ILE A 36 14.46 6.82 3.71
C ILE A 36 14.52 8.16 2.96
N ALA A 37 13.53 9.02 3.18
CA ALA A 37 13.44 10.35 2.59
C ALA A 37 14.60 11.26 3.01
N SER A 38 15.18 11.09 4.20
CA SER A 38 16.36 11.85 4.62
C SER A 38 17.63 11.50 3.82
N HIS A 39 17.65 10.35 3.13
CA HIS A 39 18.79 9.90 2.33
C HIS A 39 18.60 10.13 0.83
N LEU A 40 17.39 9.90 0.32
CA LEU A 40 17.09 9.94 -1.12
C LEU A 40 16.27 11.17 -1.55
N GLY A 41 15.66 11.88 -0.61
CA GLY A 41 14.62 12.86 -0.86
C GLY A 41 13.22 12.25 -0.82
N PHE A 42 12.23 13.08 -0.53
CA PHE A 42 10.85 12.65 -0.28
C PHE A 42 10.17 12.06 -1.52
N ALA A 43 10.18 12.78 -2.64
CA ALA A 43 9.57 12.32 -3.89
C ALA A 43 10.11 10.97 -4.41
N PRO A 44 11.43 10.73 -4.54
CA PRO A 44 11.93 9.44 -5.01
C PRO A 44 11.66 8.30 -4.02
N THR A 45 11.62 8.56 -2.71
CA THR A 45 11.24 7.57 -1.69
C THR A 45 9.82 7.04 -1.92
N ILE A 46 8.88 7.94 -2.20
CA ILE A 46 7.48 7.57 -2.48
C ILE A 46 7.40 6.77 -3.77
N VAL A 47 8.07 7.22 -4.84
CA VAL A 47 8.05 6.52 -6.12
C VAL A 47 8.59 5.10 -5.97
N LEU A 48 9.71 4.92 -5.26
CA LEU A 48 10.28 3.59 -4.99
C LEU A 48 9.34 2.71 -4.18
N ALA A 49 8.73 3.25 -3.12
CA ALA A 49 7.76 2.50 -2.31
C ALA A 49 6.56 2.05 -3.16
N LYS A 50 6.05 2.91 -4.05
CA LYS A 50 4.92 2.57 -4.94
C LYS A 50 5.30 1.53 -5.98
N LEU A 51 6.47 1.65 -6.61
CA LEU A 51 6.96 0.66 -7.57
C LEU A 51 7.15 -0.70 -6.90
N PHE A 52 7.68 -0.73 -5.68
CA PHE A 52 7.81 -1.95 -4.90
C PHE A 52 6.44 -2.60 -4.62
N MET A 53 5.45 -1.82 -4.17
CA MET A 53 4.10 -2.35 -3.92
C MET A 53 3.43 -2.87 -5.19
N LEU A 54 3.57 -2.18 -6.34
CA LEU A 54 3.07 -2.66 -7.62
C LEU A 54 3.74 -3.97 -8.04
N ALA A 55 5.05 -4.10 -7.83
CA ALA A 55 5.78 -5.34 -8.09
C ALA A 55 5.28 -6.49 -7.20
N VAL A 56 5.02 -6.23 -5.92
CA VAL A 56 4.43 -7.21 -4.98
C VAL A 56 3.03 -7.63 -5.43
N ILE A 57 2.15 -6.68 -5.80
CA ILE A 57 0.82 -7.00 -6.32
C ILE A 57 0.93 -7.84 -7.60
N GLY A 58 1.81 -7.47 -8.52
CA GLY A 58 2.07 -8.23 -9.75
C GLY A 58 2.54 -9.66 -9.47
N PHE A 59 3.46 -9.82 -8.51
CA PHE A 59 3.92 -11.13 -8.05
C PHE A 59 2.78 -11.94 -7.44
N LEU A 60 1.95 -11.35 -6.56
CA LEU A 60 0.79 -12.02 -5.97
C LEU A 60 -0.24 -12.46 -7.02
N ILE A 61 -0.51 -11.62 -8.02
CA ILE A 61 -1.39 -11.98 -9.15
C ILE A 61 -0.80 -13.16 -9.93
N ARG A 62 0.52 -13.15 -10.18
CA ARG A 62 1.20 -14.25 -10.88
C ARG A 62 1.10 -15.54 -10.08
N THR A 63 1.43 -15.51 -8.79
CA THR A 63 1.36 -16.67 -7.89
C THR A 63 -0.06 -17.21 -7.80
N TRP A 64 -1.06 -16.35 -7.64
CA TRP A 64 -2.47 -16.76 -7.64
C TRP A 64 -2.88 -17.43 -8.97
N ARG A 65 -2.46 -16.87 -10.10
CA ARG A 65 -2.76 -17.47 -11.41
C ARG A 65 -2.13 -18.85 -11.56
N GLN A 66 -0.93 -19.07 -11.01
CA GLN A 66 -0.23 -20.35 -11.03
C GLN A 66 -0.82 -21.37 -10.06
N SER A 67 -1.41 -20.91 -8.94
CA SER A 67 -2.07 -21.78 -7.96
C SER A 67 -3.58 -21.90 -8.20
N LYS A 68 -4.11 -21.41 -9.33
CA LYS A 68 -5.56 -21.35 -9.58
C LYS A 68 -6.19 -22.75 -9.51
N GLY A 69 -7.25 -22.89 -8.71
CA GLY A 69 -7.89 -24.18 -8.42
C GLY A 69 -7.34 -24.94 -7.21
N SER A 70 -6.27 -24.44 -6.58
CA SER A 70 -5.70 -24.98 -5.34
C SER A 70 -5.50 -23.84 -4.33
N HIS A 71 -5.82 -24.05 -3.05
CA HIS A 71 -5.63 -23.05 -1.98
C HIS A 71 -6.33 -21.69 -2.17
N GLU A 72 -7.39 -21.61 -2.99
CA GLU A 72 -8.05 -20.32 -3.29
C GLU A 72 -8.61 -19.62 -2.03
N ARG A 73 -9.10 -20.41 -1.06
CA ARG A 73 -9.61 -19.87 0.22
C ARG A 73 -8.49 -19.27 1.06
N GLU A 74 -7.36 -19.95 1.19
CA GLU A 74 -6.22 -19.47 1.99
C GLU A 74 -5.62 -18.21 1.39
N PHE A 75 -5.49 -18.16 0.06
CA PHE A 75 -5.07 -16.96 -0.63
C PHE A 75 -6.09 -15.83 -0.41
N MET A 76 -7.40 -16.14 -0.38
CA MET A 76 -8.46 -15.13 -0.19
C MET A 76 -8.42 -14.54 1.21
N VAL A 77 -8.30 -15.39 2.21
CA VAL A 77 -8.21 -14.97 3.61
C VAL A 77 -6.95 -14.14 3.82
N SER A 78 -5.80 -14.59 3.32
CA SER A 78 -4.53 -13.88 3.45
C SER A 78 -4.58 -12.50 2.76
N LEU A 79 -5.06 -12.46 1.52
CA LEU A 79 -5.19 -11.20 0.77
C LEU A 79 -6.21 -10.26 1.40
N GLY A 80 -7.30 -10.80 1.94
CA GLY A 80 -8.32 -10.04 2.67
C GLY A 80 -7.77 -9.45 3.97
N LEU A 81 -6.96 -10.19 4.73
CA LEU A 81 -6.29 -9.69 5.93
C LEU A 81 -5.32 -8.56 5.60
N VAL A 82 -4.54 -8.70 4.52
CA VAL A 82 -3.66 -7.63 4.03
C VAL A 82 -4.46 -6.39 3.67
N PHE A 83 -5.56 -6.54 2.91
CA PHE A 83 -6.44 -5.45 2.53
C PHE A 83 -7.00 -4.72 3.77
N VAL A 84 -7.62 -5.44 4.72
CA VAL A 84 -8.18 -4.82 5.94
C VAL A 84 -7.11 -4.12 6.76
N THR A 85 -5.94 -4.74 6.94
CA THR A 85 -4.83 -4.14 7.69
C THR A 85 -4.36 -2.84 7.04
N TYR A 86 -4.25 -2.84 5.71
CA TYR A 86 -3.78 -1.68 4.97
C TYR A 86 -4.82 -0.56 4.95
N ALA A 87 -6.12 -0.89 4.82
CA ALA A 87 -7.21 0.06 5.00
C ALA A 87 -7.14 0.78 6.35
N VAL A 88 -6.89 0.04 7.45
CA VAL A 88 -6.75 0.64 8.80
C VAL A 88 -5.58 1.62 8.84
N VAL A 89 -4.43 1.27 8.26
CA VAL A 89 -3.26 2.18 8.20
C VAL A 89 -3.58 3.44 7.42
N ILE A 90 -4.23 3.32 6.26
CA ILE A 90 -4.64 4.46 5.44
C ILE A 90 -5.62 5.34 6.22
N CYS A 91 -6.67 4.76 6.80
CA CYS A 91 -7.65 5.50 7.62
C CYS A 91 -6.97 6.23 8.78
N ASN A 92 -6.05 5.57 9.48
CA ASN A 92 -5.27 6.19 10.57
C ASN A 92 -4.45 7.38 10.05
N ASN A 93 -3.83 7.27 8.88
CA ASN A 93 -3.09 8.36 8.25
C ASN A 93 -3.99 9.55 7.92
N TYR A 94 -5.25 9.33 7.52
CA TYR A 94 -6.22 10.41 7.29
C TYR A 94 -6.73 11.02 8.60
N VAL A 95 -7.06 10.20 9.62
CA VAL A 95 -7.54 10.68 10.92
C VAL A 95 -6.48 11.52 11.62
N ALA A 96 -5.22 11.09 11.60
CA ALA A 96 -4.10 11.83 12.18
C ALA A 96 -3.84 13.21 11.55
N ARG A 97 -4.56 13.57 10.48
CA ARG A 97 -4.47 14.88 9.79
C ARG A 97 -5.67 15.77 10.01
N LEU A 98 -6.73 15.27 10.64
CA LEU A 98 -7.94 16.02 10.96
C LEU A 98 -7.88 16.66 12.36
N GLY A 99 -6.86 16.33 13.17
CA GLY A 99 -6.58 16.93 14.48
C GLY A 99 -5.20 17.55 14.52
#